data_AF-A0A7X3P782-F1
#
_entry.id   AF-A0A7X3P782-F1
#
_cell.length_a   1.000
_cell.length_b   1.000
_cell.length_c   1.000
_cell.angle_alpha   90.00
_cell.angle_beta   90.00
_cell.angle_gamma   90.00
#
_symmetry.space_group_name_H-M   'P 1'
#
loop_
_entity.id
_entity.type
_entity.pdbx_description
1 polymer ?
#
loop_
_entity_poly.entity_id
_entity_poly.type
_entity_poly.pdbx_seq_one_letter_code
_entity_poly.pdbx_strand_id
1 'polypeptide(L)'
;MVEVQLERLGWDRNQESVYLERCLGYMERSRITRYQDLRLYIDALRTLSPPADPCTAPLPGQLHQPPPSRELLIQNGNTLLRRLGWTTDQGRAFLKRHFDHTSRQSLSDEQLMQFNRQLDALAATAGGDASPAS
;
A
#
# COMPACT_ATOMS: atom_id res chain seq x y z
N MET A 1 10.12 5.60 23.97
CA MET A 1 9.39 5.97 22.74
C MET A 1 9.02 4.74 21.91
N VAL A 2 9.96 3.83 21.65
CA VAL A 2 9.68 2.54 20.98
C VAL A 2 8.84 1.62 21.88
N GLU A 3 9.23 1.47 23.15
CA GLU A 3 8.53 0.62 24.13
C GLU A 3 7.05 0.98 24.25
N VAL A 4 6.72 2.27 24.36
CA VAL A 4 5.33 2.77 24.36
C VAL A 4 4.55 2.35 23.12
N GLN A 5 5.20 2.28 21.94
CA GLN A 5 4.50 1.80 20.74
C GLN A 5 4.30 0.27 20.78
N LEU A 6 5.25 -0.49 21.31
CA LEU A 6 5.10 -1.93 21.48
C LEU A 6 3.99 -2.26 22.49
N GLU A 7 3.94 -1.54 23.61
CA GLU A 7 2.86 -1.66 24.60
C GLU A 7 1.51 -1.32 23.98
N ARG A 8 1.43 -0.24 23.20
CA ARG A 8 0.23 0.13 22.44
C ARG A 8 -0.19 -0.94 21.43
N LEU A 9 0.77 -1.59 20.76
CA LEU A 9 0.53 -2.64 19.78
C LEU A 9 0.23 -4.00 20.44
N GLY A 10 0.48 -4.15 21.74
CA GLY A 10 0.42 -5.44 22.42
C GLY A 10 1.53 -6.40 21.98
N TRP A 11 2.66 -5.87 21.55
CA TRP A 11 3.79 -6.66 21.05
C TRP A 11 4.78 -6.99 22.15
N ASP A 12 5.01 -8.29 22.32
CA ASP A 12 6.12 -8.79 23.13
C ASP A 12 7.44 -8.75 22.35
N ARG A 13 8.55 -8.99 23.05
CA ARG A 13 9.89 -9.04 22.47
C ARG A 13 10.00 -9.99 21.27
N ASN A 14 9.31 -11.13 21.31
CA ASN A 14 9.31 -12.07 20.19
C ASN A 14 8.59 -11.52 18.95
N GLN A 15 7.45 -10.85 19.14
CA GLN A 15 6.67 -10.21 18.08
C GLN A 15 7.46 -9.07 17.43
N GLU A 16 8.13 -8.27 18.26
CA GLU A 16 9.08 -7.25 17.82
C GLU A 16 10.19 -7.84 16.95
N SER A 17 10.84 -8.92 17.40
CA SER A 17 11.92 -9.58 16.65
C SER A 17 11.48 -10.09 15.28
N VAL A 18 10.28 -10.69 15.20
CA VAL A 18 9.69 -11.16 13.93
C VAL A 18 9.50 -9.98 12.98
N TYR A 19 8.94 -8.88 13.46
CA TYR A 19 8.72 -7.70 12.64
C TYR A 19 10.04 -7.04 12.19
N LEU A 20 11.03 -6.94 13.08
CA LEU A 20 12.36 -6.41 12.77
C LEU A 20 13.11 -7.26 11.75
N GLU A 21 13.01 -8.58 11.82
CA GLU A 21 13.63 -9.47 10.84
C GLU A 21 13.02 -9.26 9.47
N ARG A 22 11.69 -9.17 9.38
CA ARG A 22 10.99 -8.92 8.12
C ARG A 22 11.29 -7.54 7.55
N CYS A 23 11.44 -6.53 8.39
CA CYS A 23 11.66 -5.15 7.95
C CYS A 23 13.11 -4.86 7.56
N LEU A 24 14.06 -5.33 8.36
CA LEU A 24 15.46 -4.92 8.32
C LEU A 24 16.45 -6.10 8.31
N GLY A 25 15.98 -7.34 8.44
CA GLY A 25 16.83 -8.52 8.56
C GLY A 25 17.52 -8.66 9.93
N TYR A 26 17.06 -7.94 10.95
CA TYR A 26 17.64 -7.96 12.28
C TYR A 26 16.73 -8.63 13.29
N MET A 27 17.27 -9.50 14.13
CA MET A 27 16.52 -10.12 15.23
C MET A 27 16.32 -9.19 16.43
N GLU A 28 17.19 -8.19 16.56
CA GLU A 28 17.27 -7.34 17.74
C GLU A 28 17.52 -5.89 17.35
N ARG A 29 16.89 -4.96 18.07
CA ARG A 29 17.09 -3.51 17.89
C ARG A 29 18.56 -3.10 18.00
N SER A 30 19.33 -3.77 18.85
CA SER A 30 20.76 -3.50 19.06
C SER A 30 21.63 -3.70 17.81
N ARG A 31 21.14 -4.45 16.82
CA ARG A 31 21.83 -4.68 15.54
C ARG A 31 21.60 -3.56 14.52
N ILE A 32 20.66 -2.66 14.78
CA ILE A 32 20.38 -1.51 13.92
C ILE A 32 21.47 -0.46 14.14
N THR A 33 22.50 -0.50 13.30
CA THR A 33 23.63 0.43 13.35
C THR A 33 23.42 1.67 12.49
N ARG A 34 22.48 1.61 11.53
CA ARG A 34 22.15 2.71 10.64
C ARG A 34 21.02 3.54 11.21
N TYR A 35 21.24 4.86 11.29
CA TYR A 35 20.23 5.81 11.73
C TYR A 35 18.96 5.78 10.89
N GLN A 36 19.10 5.58 9.58
CA GLN A 36 17.97 5.53 8.65
C GLN A 36 17.05 4.33 8.95
N ASP A 37 17.62 3.16 9.19
CA ASP A 37 16.88 1.95 9.55
C ASP A 37 16.16 2.10 10.90
N LEU A 38 16.83 2.72 11.88
CA LEU A 38 16.23 3.01 13.18
C LEU A 38 15.05 3.99 13.04
N ARG A 39 15.20 5.04 12.23
CA ARG A 39 14.10 5.98 11.95
C ARG A 39 12.92 5.31 11.25
N LEU A 40 13.17 4.50 10.22
CA LEU A 40 12.13 3.76 9.50
C LEU A 40 11.36 2.82 10.45
N TYR A 41 12.08 2.12 11.31
CA TYR A 41 11.48 1.24 12.31
C TYR A 41 10.58 2.01 13.29
N ILE A 42 11.06 3.13 13.86
CA ILE A 42 10.28 3.97 14.78
C ILE A 42 9.03 4.53 14.10
N ASP A 43 9.17 5.01 12.85
CA ASP A 43 8.07 5.56 12.07
C ASP A 43 7.00 4.50 11.77
N ALA A 44 7.43 3.30 11.39
CA ALA A 44 6.53 2.19 11.13
C ALA A 44 5.68 1.83 12.36
N LEU A 45 6.30 1.71 13.54
CA LEU A 45 5.59 1.42 14.78
C LEU A 45 4.54 2.49 15.14
N ARG A 46 4.77 3.77 14.80
CA ARG A 46 3.79 4.83 15.04
C ARG A 46 2.56 4.69 14.15
N THR A 47 2.78 4.28 12.90
CA THR A 47 1.76 4.17 11.84
C THR A 47 0.91 2.90 11.97
N LEU A 48 1.43 1.83 12.57
CA LEU A 48 0.67 0.60 12.81
C LEU A 48 -0.51 0.84 13.75
N SER A 49 -1.65 0.20 13.48
CA SER A 49 -2.85 0.25 14.32
C SER A 49 -3.06 -1.07 15.05
N PRO A 50 -3.29 -1.07 16.39
CA PRO A 50 -3.56 -2.29 17.15
C PRO A 50 -4.97 -2.84 16.88
N PRO A 51 -5.18 -4.17 16.90
CA PRO A 51 -4.15 -5.22 17.02
C PRO A 51 -3.43 -5.43 15.67
N ALA A 52 -2.13 -5.18 15.64
CA ALA A 52 -1.30 -5.45 14.47
C ALA A 52 -0.61 -6.80 14.64
N ASP A 53 -0.65 -7.66 13.63
CA ASP A 53 0.07 -8.93 13.69
C ASP A 53 1.48 -8.75 13.10
N PRO A 54 2.57 -9.08 13.80
CA PRO A 54 3.95 -8.85 13.33
C PRO A 54 4.27 -9.62 12.02
N CYS A 55 3.58 -10.73 11.77
CA CYS A 55 3.75 -11.55 10.57
C CYS A 55 3.05 -10.96 9.34
N THR A 56 2.02 -10.13 9.53
CA THR A 56 1.26 -9.51 8.42
C THR A 56 1.38 -7.99 8.39
N ALA A 57 2.02 -7.39 9.38
CA ALA A 57 2.17 -5.95 9.47
C ALA A 57 2.93 -5.40 8.24
N PRO A 58 2.48 -4.26 7.68
CA PRO A 58 3.10 -3.62 6.53
C PRO A 58 4.51 -3.14 6.85
N LEU A 59 5.45 -3.38 5.93
CA LEU A 59 6.86 -3.03 6.10
C LEU A 59 7.09 -1.51 5.96
N PRO A 60 8.09 -0.92 6.65
CA PRO A 60 8.38 0.52 6.61
C PRO A 60 8.54 1.07 5.19
N GLY A 61 9.16 0.32 4.28
CA GLY A 61 9.33 0.75 2.88
C GLY A 61 8.01 0.91 2.11
N GLN A 62 6.96 0.19 2.51
CA GLN A 62 5.61 0.33 1.97
C GLN A 62 4.83 1.45 2.66
N LEU A 63 5.12 1.71 3.94
CA LEU A 63 4.48 2.76 4.74
C LEU A 63 4.99 4.17 4.41
N HIS A 64 6.25 4.29 3.96
CA HIS A 64 6.91 5.57 3.70
C HIS A 64 6.85 6.02 2.23
N GLN A 65 6.00 5.39 1.41
CA GLN A 65 5.69 5.98 0.10
C GLN A 65 4.85 7.23 0.37
N PRO A 66 5.32 8.45 0.03
CA PRO A 66 4.47 9.63 0.08
C PRO A 66 3.20 9.31 -0.73
N PRO A 67 2.02 9.82 -0.33
CA PRO A 67 0.82 9.64 -1.13
C PRO A 67 1.18 10.06 -2.57
N PRO A 68 0.98 9.18 -3.56
CA PRO A 68 1.39 9.47 -4.92
C PRO A 68 0.75 10.79 -5.33
N SER A 69 1.55 11.69 -5.89
CA SER A 69 1.07 12.99 -6.36
C SER A 69 -0.15 12.78 -7.25
N ARG A 70 -1.13 13.70 -7.18
CA ARG A 70 -2.34 13.65 -8.01
C ARG A 70 -2.03 13.38 -9.49
N GLU A 71 -0.98 14.02 -10.00
CA GLU A 71 -0.51 13.81 -11.38
C GLU A 71 -0.06 12.37 -11.65
N LEU A 72 0.67 11.76 -10.71
CA LEU A 72 1.08 10.36 -10.78
C LEU A 72 -0.13 9.42 -10.72
N LEU A 73 -1.15 9.72 -9.89
CA LEU A 73 -2.39 8.95 -9.83
C LEU A 73 -3.17 9.00 -11.15
N ILE A 74 -3.24 10.17 -11.79
CA ILE A 74 -3.87 10.30 -13.11
C ILE A 74 -3.06 9.56 -14.18
N GLN A 75 -1.73 9.67 -14.14
CA GLN A 75 -0.85 8.98 -15.07
C GLN A 75 -0.96 7.45 -14.92
N ASN A 76 -0.95 6.94 -13.69
CA ASN A 76 -1.08 5.51 -13.41
C ASN A 76 -2.42 4.98 -13.92
N GLY A 77 -3.52 5.71 -13.71
CA GLY A 77 -4.82 5.33 -14.22
C GLY A 77 -4.87 5.27 -15.75
N ASN A 78 -4.19 6.18 -16.45
CA ASN A 78 -4.05 6.10 -17.90
C ASN A 78 -3.25 4.86 -18.36
N THR A 79 -2.19 4.52 -17.64
CA THR A 79 -1.40 3.32 -17.93
C THR A 79 -2.19 2.06 -17.70
N LEU A 80 -2.97 1.97 -16.61
CA LEU A 80 -3.82 0.83 -16.31
C LEU A 80 -4.95 0.67 -17.34
N LEU A 81 -5.62 1.76 -17.73
CA LEU A 81 -6.62 1.72 -18.81
C LEU A 81 -6.03 1.23 -20.13
N ARG A 82 -4.83 1.69 -20.50
CA ARG A 82 -4.13 1.21 -21.69
C ARG A 82 -3.76 -0.27 -21.59
N ARG A 83 -3.30 -0.73 -20.42
CA ARG A 83 -2.99 -2.15 -20.16
C ARG A 83 -4.22 -3.05 -20.27
N LEU A 84 -5.37 -2.57 -19.80
CA LEU A 84 -6.65 -3.25 -19.90
C LEU A 84 -7.25 -3.20 -21.32
N GLY A 85 -6.66 -2.46 -22.25
CA GLY A 85 -7.23 -2.20 -23.57
C GLY A 85 -8.51 -1.35 -23.52
N TRP A 86 -8.77 -0.64 -22.41
CA TRP A 86 -9.97 0.15 -22.24
C TRP A 86 -9.91 1.44 -23.05
N THR A 87 -11.02 1.75 -23.71
CA THR A 87 -11.16 3.02 -24.43
C THR A 87 -11.50 4.16 -23.47
N THR A 88 -11.28 5.40 -23.92
CA THR A 88 -11.63 6.60 -23.16
C THR A 88 -13.11 6.62 -22.75
N ASP A 89 -13.99 6.06 -23.58
CA ASP A 89 -15.43 5.97 -23.32
C ASP A 89 -15.74 4.99 -22.17
N GLN A 90 -15.13 3.81 -22.18
CA GLN A 90 -15.24 2.84 -21.09
C GLN A 90 -14.72 3.41 -19.76
N GLY A 91 -13.60 4.13 -19.79
CA GLY A 91 -13.08 4.82 -18.61
C GLY A 91 -14.05 5.88 -18.07
N ARG A 92 -14.70 6.67 -18.94
CA ARG A 92 -15.71 7.67 -18.53
C ARG A 92 -16.97 7.02 -17.98
N ALA A 93 -17.46 5.95 -18.61
CA ALA A 93 -18.61 5.20 -18.14
C ALA A 93 -18.35 4.59 -16.74
N PHE A 94 -17.16 4.06 -16.52
CA PHE A 94 -16.74 3.54 -15.22
C PHE A 94 -16.68 4.63 -14.15
N LEU A 95 -16.08 5.79 -14.48
CA LEU A 95 -16.00 6.93 -13.57
C LEU A 95 -17.39 7.45 -13.20
N LYS A 96 -18.30 7.54 -14.18
CA LYS A 96 -19.68 8.00 -13.95
C LYS A 96 -20.44 7.01 -13.07
N ARG A 97 -20.24 5.70 -13.28
CA ARG A 97 -20.94 4.65 -12.51
C ARG A 97 -20.44 4.51 -11.07
N HIS A 98 -19.13 4.65 -10.83
CA HIS A 98 -18.53 4.39 -9.52
C HIS A 98 -18.28 5.66 -8.69
N PHE A 99 -18.09 6.81 -9.33
CA PHE A 99 -17.70 8.05 -8.68
C PHE A 99 -18.61 9.23 -9.02
N ASP A 100 -19.67 9.04 -9.81
CA ASP A 100 -20.59 10.08 -10.33
C ASP A 100 -19.89 11.20 -11.13
N HIS A 101 -18.64 10.98 -11.54
CA HIS A 101 -17.82 11.95 -12.27
C HIS A 101 -17.55 11.49 -13.70
N THR A 102 -17.49 12.44 -14.63
CA THR A 102 -17.15 12.17 -16.04
C THR A 102 -15.66 12.39 -16.33
N SER A 103 -14.92 12.95 -15.39
CA SER A 103 -13.50 13.28 -15.53
C SER A 103 -12.70 12.90 -14.30
N ARG A 104 -11.52 12.31 -14.51
CA ARG A 104 -10.57 11.95 -13.44
C ARG A 104 -10.01 13.19 -12.74
N GLN A 105 -10.00 14.32 -13.44
CA GLN A 105 -9.58 15.59 -12.85
C GLN A 105 -10.59 16.16 -11.85
N SER A 106 -11.83 15.65 -11.83
CA SER A 106 -12.86 16.06 -10.86
C SER A 106 -12.85 15.21 -9.59
N LEU A 107 -12.10 14.11 -9.57
CA LEU A 107 -12.00 13.23 -8.42
C LEU A 107 -11.11 13.81 -7.30
N SER A 108 -11.42 13.48 -6.06
CA SER A 108 -10.51 13.67 -4.92
C SER A 108 -9.34 12.68 -4.97
N ASP A 109 -8.27 12.95 -4.21
CA ASP A 109 -7.05 12.12 -4.22
C ASP A 109 -7.34 10.69 -3.73
N GLU A 110 -8.22 10.56 -2.74
CA GLU A 110 -8.71 9.26 -2.26
C GLU A 110 -9.50 8.50 -3.35
N GLN A 111 -10.41 9.18 -4.06
CA GLN A 111 -11.18 8.59 -5.15
C GLN A 111 -10.28 8.16 -6.32
N LEU A 112 -9.24 8.94 -6.64
CA LEU A 112 -8.24 8.57 -7.63
C LEU A 112 -7.45 7.32 -7.21
N MET A 113 -7.06 7.21 -5.94
CA MET A 113 -6.43 6.00 -5.41
C MET A 113 -7.34 4.79 -5.50
N GLN A 114 -8.62 4.93 -5.11
CA GLN A 114 -9.61 3.86 -5.22
C GLN A 114 -9.80 3.43 -6.68
N PHE A 115 -9.94 4.39 -7.61
CA PHE A 115 -10.05 4.11 -9.04
C PHE A 115 -8.84 3.32 -9.57
N ASN A 116 -7.63 3.75 -9.23
CA ASN A 116 -6.40 3.04 -9.62
C ASN A 116 -6.36 1.61 -9.06
N ARG A 117 -6.71 1.41 -7.78
CA ARG A 117 -6.76 0.07 -7.18
C ARG A 117 -7.76 -0.85 -7.87
N GLN A 118 -8.94 -0.34 -8.25
CA GLN A 118 -9.95 -1.12 -8.97
C GLN A 118 -9.45 -1.52 -10.36
N LEU A 119 -8.83 -0.60 -11.10
CA LEU A 119 -8.25 -0.92 -12.40
C LEU A 119 -7.10 -1.90 -12.30
N ASP A 120 -6.24 -1.77 -11.29
CA ASP A 120 -5.12 -2.69 -11.05
C ASP A 120 -5.62 -4.10 -10.71
N ALA A 121 -6.63 -4.23 -9.85
CA ALA A 121 -7.29 -5.50 -9.57
C ALA A 121 -7.92 -6.13 -10.82
N LEU A 122 -8.57 -5.32 -11.67
CA LEU A 122 -9.11 -5.77 -12.96
C LEU A 122 -8.00 -6.23 -13.91
N ALA A 123 -6.86 -5.54 -13.93
CA ALA A 123 -5.71 -5.89 -14.76
C ALA A 123 -5.03 -7.18 -14.26
N ALA A 124 -4.96 -7.37 -12.94
CA ALA A 124 -4.44 -8.57 -12.32
C ALA A 124 -5.31 -9.80 -12.62
N THR A 125 -6.64 -9.67 -12.59
CA THR A 125 -7.54 -10.76 -13.00
C THR A 125 -7.56 -11.00 -14.51
N ALA A 126 -7.38 -9.96 -15.33
CA ALA A 126 -7.33 -10.11 -16.79
C ALA A 126 -6.00 -10.71 -17.28
N GLY A 127 -4.89 -10.46 -16.57
CA GLY A 127 -3.58 -11.08 -16.83
C GLY A 127 -3.36 -12.41 -16.11
N GLY A 128 -4.30 -12.81 -15.25
CA GLY A 128 -4.24 -14.01 -14.41
C GLY A 128 -5.08 -15.20 -14.90
N ASP A 129 -5.84 -15.05 -15.99
CA ASP A 129 -6.51 -16.19 -16.66
C ASP A 129 -5.50 -16.95 -17.53
N ALA A 130 -4.54 -17.57 -16.86
CA ALA A 130 -3.80 -18.72 -17.35
C ALA A 130 -3.74 -19.75 -16.22
N SER A 131 -4.90 -20.13 -15.68
CA SER A 131 -5.20 -21.45 -15.11
C SER A 131 -6.62 -21.50 -14.55
N PRO A 132 -7.56 -22.17 -15.22
CA PRO A 132 -8.50 -23.04 -14.56
C PRO A 132 -7.96 -24.48 -14.60
N ALA A 133 -8.01 -25.11 -13.44
CA ALA A 133 -7.63 -26.47 -13.18
C ALA A 133 -8.22 -27.49 -14.17
N SER A 134 -7.43 -28.50 -14.54
CA SER A 134 -7.82 -29.93 -14.60
C SER A 134 -6.56 -30.79 -14.70
#